data_AF-A0A6N2VKU8-F1
#
_entry.id   AF-A0A6N2VKU8-F1
#
_cell.length_a   1.000
_cell.length_b   1.000
_cell.length_c   1.000
_cell.angle_alpha   90.00
_cell.angle_beta   90.00
_cell.angle_gamma   90.00
#
_symmetry.space_group_name_H-M   'P 1'
#
loop_
_entity.id
_entity.type
_entity.pdbx_description
1 polymer ?
#
loop_
_entity_poly.entity_id
_entity_poly.type
_entity_poly.pdbx_seq_one_letter_code
_entity_poly.pdbx_strand_id
1 'polypeptide(L)'
;MRKRSVVLGACIFAAFSLTGCKDTETPKGNPTFNATVLEIGENTISVEPFENEEISTGEITVTTDVVSKIEVPELEEGTEVCIVYNGEILETYPAWIKTVFAIYLLDENGEAIIPKDSD
;
A
#
# COMPACT_ATOMS: atom_id res chain seq x y z
N MET A 1 2.40 -25.94 -66.45
CA MET A 1 2.75 -27.13 -65.63
C MET A 1 2.39 -26.84 -64.19
N ARG A 2 1.61 -27.73 -63.56
CA ARG A 2 1.15 -27.67 -62.17
C ARG A 2 2.25 -28.11 -61.19
N LYS A 3 2.43 -27.40 -60.08
CA LYS A 3 2.96 -27.87 -58.78
C LYS A 3 2.32 -26.96 -57.70
N ARG A 4 1.26 -27.40 -56.97
CA ARG A 4 1.28 -28.01 -55.62
C ARG A 4 2.17 -27.24 -54.63
N SER A 5 1.83 -26.90 -53.39
CA SER A 5 0.64 -26.91 -52.53
C SER A 5 1.13 -26.35 -51.17
N VAL A 6 0.19 -26.02 -50.28
CA VAL A 6 0.31 -25.98 -48.82
C VAL A 6 0.79 -24.67 -48.17
N VAL A 7 -0.23 -23.96 -47.67
CA VAL A 7 -0.30 -23.12 -46.46
C VAL A 7 0.91 -23.23 -45.52
N LEU A 8 1.64 -22.13 -45.34
CA LEU A 8 2.32 -21.82 -44.09
C LEU A 8 1.52 -20.72 -43.40
N GLY A 9 0.74 -21.09 -42.40
CA GLY A 9 0.22 -20.16 -41.43
C GLY A 9 1.31 -19.76 -40.45
N ALA A 10 1.32 -18.50 -40.03
CA ALA A 10 1.76 -18.09 -38.71
C ALA A 10 1.27 -16.65 -38.47
N CYS A 11 0.05 -16.57 -37.95
CA CYS A 11 -0.45 -15.59 -37.00
C CYS A 11 0.17 -14.18 -37.04
N ILE A 12 -0.50 -13.29 -37.75
CA ILE A 12 -0.51 -11.86 -37.43
C ILE A 12 -1.22 -11.74 -36.07
N PHE A 13 -0.48 -11.83 -34.98
CA PHE A 13 -0.97 -11.40 -33.68
C PHE A 13 -0.91 -9.87 -33.64
N ALA A 14 -2.04 -9.29 -34.02
CA ALA A 14 -2.49 -7.99 -33.52
C ALA A 14 -2.17 -7.90 -32.02
N ALA A 15 -1.39 -6.90 -31.64
CA ALA A 15 -1.90 -5.69 -30.98
C ALA A 15 -2.46 -5.96 -29.58
N PHE A 16 -1.91 -5.23 -28.61
CA PHE A 16 -2.31 -5.16 -27.20
C PHE A 16 -1.99 -6.46 -26.43
N SER A 17 -1.16 -6.42 -25.39
CA SER A 17 -1.32 -5.49 -24.28
C SER A 17 0.03 -4.98 -23.82
N LEU A 18 0.11 -3.66 -23.65
CA LEU A 18 0.84 -3.10 -22.52
C LEU A 18 0.40 -3.93 -21.31
N THR A 19 1.28 -4.76 -20.76
CA THR A 19 1.11 -5.17 -19.37
C THR A 19 1.27 -3.86 -18.61
N GLY A 20 0.13 -3.21 -18.37
CA GLY A 20 0.10 -2.00 -17.58
C GLY A 20 0.85 -2.30 -16.30
N CYS A 21 1.88 -1.50 -16.02
CA CYS A 21 2.06 -1.06 -14.66
C CYS A 21 0.65 -0.70 -14.17
N LYS A 22 0.29 -1.19 -13.00
CA LYS A 22 -0.83 -0.62 -12.27
C LYS A 22 -0.38 0.80 -11.90
N ASP A 23 -0.41 1.70 -12.87
CA ASP A 23 -0.50 3.12 -12.62
C ASP A 23 -1.90 3.27 -12.04
N THR A 24 -2.02 3.06 -10.73
CA THR A 24 -3.12 3.61 -9.96
C THR A 24 -2.87 5.11 -9.90
N GLU A 25 -3.08 5.78 -11.03
CA GLU A 25 -3.41 7.20 -11.05
C GLU A 25 -4.81 7.34 -10.43
N THR A 26 -4.88 7.31 -9.10
CA THR A 26 -6.07 7.67 -8.33
C THR A 26 -5.94 9.10 -7.81
N PRO A 27 -6.44 10.12 -8.52
CA PRO A 27 -6.62 11.43 -7.88
C PRO A 27 -7.92 11.40 -7.04
N LYS A 28 -7.80 10.99 -5.75
CA LYS A 28 -8.57 11.43 -4.55
C LYS A 28 -8.57 10.38 -3.41
N GLY A 29 -7.40 9.89 -3.03
CA GLY A 29 -7.21 9.18 -1.77
C GLY A 29 -5.98 9.76 -1.08
N ASN A 30 -5.98 9.78 0.25
CA ASN A 30 -4.74 9.99 0.99
C ASN A 30 -3.83 8.78 0.72
N PRO A 31 -2.51 8.97 0.50
CA PRO A 31 -1.60 7.85 0.29
C PRO A 31 -1.65 6.88 1.47
N THR A 32 -1.44 5.62 1.15
CA THR A 32 -1.47 4.52 2.12
C THR A 32 -0.29 3.60 1.92
N PHE A 33 0.14 2.93 2.98
CA PHE A 33 1.06 1.81 2.90
C PHE A 33 0.75 0.78 3.99
N ASN A 34 0.99 -0.49 3.68
CA ASN A 34 0.90 -1.58 4.64
C ASN A 34 2.24 -1.79 5.35
N ALA A 35 2.19 -2.11 6.64
CA ALA A 35 3.37 -2.23 7.47
C ALA A 35 3.15 -3.18 8.66
N THR A 36 4.26 -3.67 9.21
CA THR A 36 4.30 -4.43 10.47
C THR A 36 4.69 -3.49 11.60
N VAL A 37 3.95 -3.52 12.71
CA VAL A 37 4.31 -2.80 13.94
C VAL A 37 5.55 -3.44 14.57
N LEU A 38 6.59 -2.64 14.81
CA LEU A 38 7.84 -3.06 15.45
C LEU A 38 7.88 -2.72 16.94
N GLU A 39 7.41 -1.53 17.32
CA GLU A 39 7.44 -1.04 18.70
C GLU A 39 6.27 -0.08 18.96
N ILE A 40 5.77 -0.06 20.20
CA ILE A 40 4.70 0.83 20.64
C ILE A 40 5.25 1.85 21.64
N GLY A 41 5.13 3.13 21.30
CA GLY A 41 5.42 4.26 22.19
C GLY A 41 4.15 4.89 22.76
N GLU A 42 4.30 5.99 23.50
CA GLU A 42 3.17 6.66 24.17
C GLU A 42 2.12 7.21 23.18
N ASN A 43 2.55 7.84 22.09
CA ASN A 43 1.68 8.42 21.05
C ASN A 43 2.19 8.17 19.63
N THR A 44 3.01 7.13 19.50
CA THR A 44 3.65 6.75 18.25
C THR A 44 3.79 5.24 18.18
N ILE A 45 3.85 4.73 16.96
CA ILE A 45 4.29 3.37 16.66
C ILE A 45 5.50 3.44 15.74
N SER A 46 6.43 2.51 15.94
CA SER A 46 7.47 2.25 14.95
C SER A 46 7.00 1.12 14.04
N VAL A 47 7.12 1.29 12.73
CA VAL A 47 6.63 0.33 11.74
C VAL A 47 7.67 0.06 10.67
N GLU A 48 7.63 -1.15 10.12
CA GLU A 48 8.39 -1.55 8.92
C GLU A 48 7.41 -1.71 7.76
N PRO A 49 7.48 -0.86 6.72
CA PRO A 49 6.67 -1.03 5.51
C PRO A 49 6.89 -2.40 4.86
N PHE A 50 5.86 -2.95 4.22
CA PHE A 50 6.02 -4.19 3.48
C PHE A 50 6.94 -3.98 2.25
N GLU A 51 7.67 -5.04 1.87
CA GLU A 51 8.64 -5.01 0.77
C GLU A 51 8.04 -4.60 -0.59
N ASN A 52 6.72 -4.77 -0.77
CA ASN A 52 6.02 -4.44 -2.01
C ASN A 52 5.38 -3.04 -2.00
N GLU A 53 5.60 -2.24 -0.95
CA GLU A 53 5.15 -0.86 -0.89
C GLU A 53 6.06 0.08 -1.68
N GLU A 54 5.52 1.19 -2.18
CA GLU A 54 6.31 2.21 -2.88
C GLU A 54 7.29 2.93 -1.94
N ILE A 55 7.01 2.90 -0.64
CA ILE A 55 7.82 3.51 0.41
C ILE A 55 8.97 2.59 0.80
N SER A 56 10.08 2.69 0.07
CA SER A 56 11.28 1.87 0.30
C SER A 56 12.20 2.40 1.41
N THR A 57 11.63 2.95 2.47
CA THR A 57 12.40 3.34 3.66
C THR A 57 12.36 2.19 4.66
N GLY A 58 13.38 2.09 5.52
CA GLY A 58 13.36 1.14 6.63
C GLY A 58 12.33 1.55 7.68
N GLU A 59 12.71 1.45 8.95
CA GLU A 59 11.85 1.85 10.07
C GLU A 59 11.28 3.28 9.92
N ILE A 60 9.96 3.40 10.15
CA ILE A 60 9.22 4.67 10.17
C ILE A 60 8.54 4.83 11.52
N THR A 61 8.75 5.98 12.16
CA THR A 61 7.92 6.43 13.27
C THR A 61 6.64 7.06 12.74
N VAL A 62 5.49 6.62 13.24
CA VAL A 62 4.16 7.07 12.85
C VAL A 62 3.42 7.51 14.11
N THR A 63 2.73 8.67 14.08
CA THR A 63 1.90 9.08 15.22
C THR A 63 0.60 8.31 15.29
N THR A 64 0.14 8.00 16.51
CA THR A 64 -1.20 7.45 16.77
C THR A 64 -2.25 8.54 17.05
N ASP A 65 -1.86 9.82 17.06
CA ASP A 65 -2.78 10.96 17.10
C ASP A 65 -3.35 11.19 15.69
N VAL A 66 -4.37 10.40 15.35
CA VAL A 66 -4.97 10.38 14.01
C VAL A 66 -6.02 11.49 13.83
N VAL A 67 -6.12 12.01 12.60
CA VAL A 67 -7.10 13.07 12.25
C VAL A 67 -8.53 12.53 12.17
N SER A 68 -8.72 11.27 11.78
CA SER A 68 -10.04 10.64 11.73
C SER A 68 -10.65 10.50 13.13
N LYS A 69 -11.98 10.41 13.19
CA LYS A 69 -12.72 10.07 14.42
C LYS A 69 -12.73 8.56 14.69
N ILE A 70 -12.22 7.76 13.76
CA ILE A 70 -12.07 6.33 13.92
C ILE A 70 -10.96 6.10 14.94
N GLU A 71 -11.27 5.35 16.00
CA GLU A 71 -10.29 5.00 17.02
C GLU A 71 -9.17 4.15 16.41
N VAL A 72 -7.93 4.42 16.82
CA VAL A 72 -6.79 3.57 16.49
C VAL A 72 -7.04 2.20 17.15
N PRO A 73 -6.94 1.09 16.41
CA PRO A 73 -7.13 -0.24 16.99
C PRO A 73 -6.10 -0.50 18.09
N GLU A 74 -6.38 -1.48 18.96
CA GLU A 74 -5.34 -1.99 19.87
C GLU A 74 -4.23 -2.64 19.04
N LEU A 75 -2.98 -2.28 19.33
CA LEU A 75 -1.81 -2.75 18.59
C LEU A 75 -0.88 -3.53 19.52
N GLU A 76 -0.20 -4.51 18.95
CA GLU A 76 0.93 -5.23 19.55
C GLU A 76 2.07 -5.32 18.53
N GLU A 77 3.29 -5.59 18.98
CA GLU A 77 4.41 -5.90 18.07
C GLU A 77 4.06 -7.08 17.15
N GLY A 78 4.35 -6.95 15.86
CA GLY A 78 3.99 -7.92 14.83
C GLY A 78 2.59 -7.73 14.23
N THR A 79 1.80 -6.76 14.71
CA THR A 79 0.50 -6.44 14.10
C THR A 79 0.68 -5.84 12.71
N GLU A 80 -0.07 -6.33 11.74
CA GLU A 80 -0.09 -5.79 10.38
C GLU A 80 -1.16 -4.70 10.24
N VAL A 81 -0.76 -3.54 9.74
CA VAL A 81 -1.60 -2.34 9.67
C VAL A 81 -1.52 -1.65 8.31
N CYS A 82 -2.60 -0.96 7.93
CA CYS A 82 -2.61 0.01 6.86
C CYS A 82 -2.55 1.43 7.46
N ILE A 83 -1.54 2.21 7.06
CA ILE A 83 -1.37 3.60 7.48
C ILE A 83 -1.89 4.53 6.39
N VAL A 84 -2.86 5.37 6.72
CA VAL A 84 -3.37 6.43 5.82
C VAL A 84 -2.78 7.76 6.25
N TYR A 85 -2.05 8.46 5.39
CA TYR A 85 -1.28 9.66 5.76
C TYR A 85 -1.32 10.74 4.67
N ASN A 86 -0.72 11.91 4.93
CA ASN A 86 -0.77 13.06 4.02
C ASN A 86 0.25 13.06 2.87
N GLY A 87 1.07 12.03 2.76
CA GLY A 87 2.16 11.96 1.77
C GLY A 87 3.46 12.63 2.22
N GLU A 88 3.49 13.26 3.39
CA GLU A 88 4.71 13.89 3.89
C GLU A 88 5.46 12.95 4.83
N ILE A 89 6.69 12.63 4.44
CA ILE A 89 7.64 11.84 5.22
C ILE A 89 8.81 12.77 5.54
N LEU A 90 9.12 12.90 6.82
CA LEU A 90 10.32 13.59 7.26
C LEU A 90 11.51 12.65 7.12
N GLU A 91 12.52 13.09 6.36
CA GLU A 91 13.79 12.38 6.15
C GLU A 91 14.71 12.48 7.39
N THR A 92 14.21 12.06 8.55
CA THR A 92 15.00 11.82 9.78
C THR A 92 15.43 10.35 9.85
N TYR A 93 16.18 9.98 10.90
CA TYR A 93 16.51 8.58 11.15
C TYR A 93 16.07 8.17 12.58
N PRO A 94 15.02 7.33 12.72
CA PRO A 94 14.15 6.79 11.66
C PRO A 94 13.34 7.89 10.95
N ALA A 95 12.75 7.55 9.79
CA ALA A 95 11.87 8.45 9.06
C ALA A 95 10.59 8.71 9.89
N TRP A 96 9.93 9.85 9.69
CA TRP A 96 8.76 10.21 10.52
C TRP A 96 7.59 10.73 9.71
N ILE A 97 6.42 10.12 9.92
CA ILE A 97 5.12 10.60 9.46
C ILE A 97 4.36 11.25 10.62
N LYS A 98 4.13 12.57 10.52
CA LYS A 98 3.44 13.36 11.55
C LYS A 98 1.94 13.52 11.34
N THR A 99 1.48 13.42 10.10
CA THR A 99 0.06 13.63 9.77
C THR A 99 -0.52 12.32 9.29
N VAL A 100 -1.20 11.63 10.20
CA VAL A 100 -1.86 10.35 9.95
C VAL A 100 -3.36 10.58 10.00
N PHE A 101 -4.07 10.14 8.97
CA PHE A 101 -5.51 10.23 8.92
C PHE A 101 -6.17 9.06 9.64
N ALA A 102 -5.68 7.84 9.44
CA ALA A 102 -6.23 6.64 10.08
C ALA A 102 -5.17 5.52 10.10
N ILE A 103 -5.38 4.57 11.02
CA ILE A 103 -4.64 3.31 11.11
C ILE A 103 -5.68 2.20 11.15
N TYR A 104 -5.56 1.23 10.25
CA TYR A 104 -6.47 0.08 10.18
C TYR A 104 -5.70 -1.22 10.36
N LEU A 105 -6.35 -2.24 10.93
CA LEU A 105 -5.83 -3.60 10.88
C LEU A 105 -5.97 -4.17 9.46
N LEU A 106 -5.06 -5.05 9.09
CA LEU A 106 -5.18 -5.84 7.86
C LEU A 106 -5.90 -7.17 8.11
N ASP A 107 -6.62 -7.64 7.10
CA ASP A 107 -7.16 -9.00 7.05
C ASP A 107 -6.16 -10.01 6.47
N GLU A 108 -6.56 -11.28 6.37
CA GLU A 108 -5.71 -12.36 5.81
C GLU A 108 -5.30 -12.16 4.35
N ASN A 109 -5.94 -11.23 3.63
CA ASN A 109 -5.65 -10.91 2.24
C ASN A 109 -4.76 -9.64 2.11
N GLY A 110 -4.41 -8.99 3.23
CA GLY A 110 -3.69 -7.72 3.24
C GLY A 110 -4.57 -6.50 2.96
N GLU A 111 -5.90 -6.65 3.09
CA GLU A 111 -6.87 -5.57 2.88
C GLU A 111 -7.22 -4.90 4.22
N ALA A 112 -7.39 -3.56 4.20
CA ALA A 112 -7.71 -2.80 5.40
C ALA A 112 -9.14 -3.11 5.90
N ILE A 113 -9.26 -3.44 7.19
CA ILE A 113 -10.54 -3.68 7.86
C ILE A 113 -11.15 -2.34 8.27
N ILE A 114 -11.99 -1.77 7.40
CA ILE A 114 -12.66 -0.49 7.65
C ILE A 114 -13.95 -0.71 8.49
N PRO A 115 -14.12 -0.02 9.62
CA PRO A 115 -15.34 -0.10 10.42
C PRO A 115 -16.57 0.36 9.63
N LYS A 116 -17.70 -0.37 9.77
CA LYS A 116 -18.93 -0.15 8.99
C LYS A 116 -19.63 1.20 9.18
N ASP A 117 -19.29 1.95 10.23
CA ASP A 117 -19.88 3.25 10.55
C ASP A 117 -18.99 4.44 10.12
N SER A 118 -18.06 4.21 9.18
CA SER A 118 -17.09 5.22 8.72
C SER A 118 -17.57 6.09 7.55
N ASP A 119 -18.84 5.93 7.11
CA ASP A 119 -19.49 6.68 6.01
C ASP A 119 -20.17 7.99 6.46
#